data_AF-A0A327UER0-F1
#
_entry.id   AF-A0A327UER0-F1
#
_cell.length_a   1.000
_cell.length_b   1.000
_cell.length_c   1.000
_cell.angle_alpha   90.00
_cell.angle_beta   90.00
_cell.angle_gamma   90.00
#
_symmetry.space_group_name_H-M   'P 1'
#
loop_
_entity.id
_entity.type
_entity.pdbx_description
1 polymer ?
#
loop_
_entity_poly.entity_id
_entity_poly.type
_entity_poly.pdbx_seq_one_letter_code
_entity_poly.pdbx_strand_id
1 'polypeptide(L)'
;MNETDVGTVGTGRAPTSQDLSDAVDLRRVGADPDYWYPVARARDVRAGKVVPAVFAGERLALYRGRSGAVHALEDRCAHRQVPLSMGVVEGEVLRCRYHAWAYRGDGRISQIPYLSKEDRRPPRGVRGYPVREAYGLVFVFPGDPEKAQATPLPELPAHGSPAYKTLTYARRVGCHYSFMHENLLDMNHQFLHQGVVGRLRPELLGHGGDDRSVEARYLFTHTGGKRNAGASMLAAEGIAGGSSDVMTIRTEYPYQTLDLVPEGAGQPVFSLWAAYVPVGADQRACNVFGLLMIKKPRVPGALGLAAPLIRRFTERIFAQDRMAVEAEQRAWDEQGEDRNHEVFSLILDVRETLRANGVPLSTSAGSRGTAPAACPGGGAGVCG
;
A
#
# COMPACT_ATOMS: atom_id res chain seq x y z
N MET A 1 13.45 53.60 14.14
CA MET A 1 12.73 52.97 13.02
C MET A 1 13.51 51.71 12.66
N ASN A 2 12.77 50.63 12.45
CA ASN A 2 13.19 49.23 12.53
C ASN A 2 14.29 48.84 11.53
N GLU A 3 15.28 48.08 12.00
CA GLU A 3 15.94 47.06 11.18
C GLU A 3 15.60 45.70 11.78
N THR A 4 14.87 44.93 10.99
CA THR A 4 14.35 43.62 11.28
C THR A 4 15.43 42.57 11.09
N ASP A 5 15.61 41.76 12.12
CA ASP A 5 16.46 40.58 12.20
C ASP A 5 16.03 39.54 11.15
N VAL A 6 16.92 39.24 10.19
CA VAL A 6 16.73 38.20 9.18
C VAL A 6 17.31 36.91 9.78
N GLY A 7 16.44 36.12 10.39
CA GLY A 7 16.77 34.80 10.93
C GLY A 7 17.29 33.86 9.83
N THR A 8 18.55 33.47 9.97
CA THR A 8 19.21 32.42 9.19
C THR A 8 18.45 31.11 9.32
N VAL A 9 17.95 30.59 8.20
CA VAL A 9 17.40 29.24 8.06
C VAL A 9 18.55 28.25 8.24
N GLY A 10 18.47 27.40 9.27
CA GLY A 10 19.46 26.36 9.53
C GLY A 10 19.46 25.33 8.41
N THR A 11 20.55 25.27 7.66
CA THR A 11 20.85 24.18 6.74
C THR A 11 21.17 22.92 7.57
N GLY A 12 20.30 21.91 7.52
CA GLY A 12 20.60 20.60 8.09
C GLY A 12 21.90 20.05 7.51
N ARG A 13 22.79 19.56 8.38
CA ARG A 13 24.08 18.97 7.99
C ARG A 13 23.81 17.68 7.21
N ALA A 14 24.43 17.54 6.04
CA ALA A 14 24.40 16.29 5.28
C ALA A 14 24.97 15.13 6.13
N PRO A 15 24.30 13.97 6.20
CA PRO A 15 24.74 12.84 7.00
C PRO A 15 26.12 12.36 6.52
N THR A 16 26.97 11.95 7.46
CA THR A 16 28.31 11.43 7.14
C THR A 16 28.23 9.97 6.69
N SER A 17 29.27 9.47 6.02
CA SER A 17 29.37 8.05 5.63
C SER A 17 29.30 7.05 6.80
N GLN A 18 29.62 7.50 8.03
CA GLN A 18 29.46 6.72 9.26
C GLN A 18 28.01 6.76 9.79
N ASP A 19 27.31 7.89 9.67
CA ASP A 19 25.88 7.97 10.06
C ASP A 19 25.01 7.06 9.17
N LEU A 20 25.41 6.86 7.91
CA LEU A 20 24.75 5.94 6.98
C LEU A 20 25.08 4.46 7.26
N SER A 21 26.24 4.15 7.86
CA SER A 21 26.63 2.76 8.19
C SER A 21 25.99 2.24 9.48
N ASP A 22 25.57 3.14 10.38
CA ASP A 22 24.90 2.80 11.64
C ASP A 22 23.36 2.85 11.53
N ALA A 23 22.83 3.33 10.41
CA ALA A 23 21.39 3.40 10.17
C ALA A 23 20.77 2.00 10.04
N VAL A 24 19.64 1.79 10.71
CA VAL A 24 18.86 0.54 10.60
C VAL A 24 18.52 0.31 9.12
N ASP A 25 18.82 -0.90 8.61
CA ASP A 25 18.41 -1.34 7.28
C ASP A 25 16.90 -1.11 7.11
N LEU A 26 16.54 -0.23 6.17
CA LEU A 26 15.15 0.17 5.96
C LEU A 26 14.26 -1.03 5.59
N ARG A 27 14.80 -2.06 4.93
CA ARG A 27 14.05 -3.27 4.58
C ARG A 27 13.73 -4.14 5.79
N ARG A 28 14.25 -3.78 6.97
CA ARG A 28 13.93 -4.38 8.28
C ARG A 28 12.98 -3.53 9.10
N VAL A 29 12.52 -2.40 8.57
CA VAL A 29 11.52 -1.52 9.19
C VAL A 29 10.18 -1.77 8.53
N GLY A 30 9.27 -2.45 9.22
CA GLY A 30 7.92 -2.74 8.76
C GLY A 30 6.99 -1.53 8.82
N ALA A 31 5.86 -1.64 8.11
CA ALA A 31 4.81 -0.63 8.19
C ALA A 31 4.17 -0.62 9.59
N ASP A 32 4.00 0.58 10.15
CA ASP A 32 3.38 0.84 11.45
C ASP A 32 1.89 0.49 11.38
N PRO A 33 1.39 -0.44 12.22
CA PRO A 33 -0.01 -0.82 12.21
C PRO A 33 -0.95 0.29 12.69
N ASP A 34 -0.48 1.38 13.30
CA ASP A 34 -1.32 2.48 13.82
C ASP A 34 -1.77 3.49 12.73
N TYR A 35 -2.01 2.99 11.52
CA TYR A 35 -2.53 3.74 10.37
C TYR A 35 -3.67 2.99 9.65
N TRP A 36 -4.39 3.70 8.79
CA TRP A 36 -5.48 3.13 7.99
C TRP A 36 -4.96 2.48 6.71
N TYR A 37 -5.05 1.16 6.59
CA TYR A 37 -4.58 0.46 5.39
C TYR A 37 -5.74 -0.03 4.53
N PRO A 38 -5.77 0.26 3.22
CA PRO A 38 -6.73 -0.36 2.33
C PRO A 38 -6.42 -1.86 2.19
N VAL A 39 -7.39 -2.73 2.45
CA VAL A 39 -7.19 -4.18 2.40
C VAL A 39 -8.03 -4.87 1.32
N ALA A 40 -9.04 -4.17 0.81
CA ALA A 40 -9.89 -4.65 -0.30
C ALA A 40 -10.55 -3.50 -1.04
N ARG A 41 -11.06 -3.77 -2.25
CA ARG A 41 -12.02 -2.87 -2.90
C ARG A 41 -13.40 -3.09 -2.29
N ALA A 42 -14.14 -2.02 -1.99
CA ALA A 42 -15.47 -2.10 -1.36
C ALA A 42 -16.44 -3.00 -2.15
N ARG A 43 -16.38 -2.95 -3.48
CA ARG A 43 -17.20 -3.77 -4.40
C ARG A 43 -16.89 -5.28 -4.39
N ASP A 44 -15.74 -5.67 -3.85
CA ASP A 44 -15.36 -7.07 -3.73
C ASP A 44 -15.97 -7.68 -2.46
N VAL A 45 -16.18 -6.87 -1.41
CA VAL A 45 -16.87 -7.25 -0.15
C VAL A 45 -18.39 -7.11 -0.31
N ARG A 46 -18.96 -8.04 -1.08
CA ARG A 46 -20.41 -8.09 -1.35
C ARG A 46 -21.18 -8.70 -0.18
N ALA A 47 -22.43 -8.29 -0.01
CA ALA A 47 -23.33 -8.91 0.96
C ALA A 47 -23.40 -10.43 0.79
N GLY A 48 -23.43 -11.16 1.91
CA GLY A 48 -23.49 -12.62 1.93
C GLY A 48 -22.15 -13.33 1.66
N LYS A 49 -21.07 -12.60 1.33
CA LYS A 49 -19.74 -13.16 1.10
C LYS A 49 -18.76 -12.72 2.17
N VAL A 50 -17.79 -13.59 2.43
CA VAL A 50 -16.62 -13.29 3.26
C VAL A 50 -15.41 -13.22 2.34
N VAL A 51 -14.61 -12.17 2.48
CA VAL A 51 -13.43 -11.92 1.66
C VAL A 51 -12.19 -12.02 2.56
N PRO A 52 -11.25 -12.94 2.27
CA PRO A 52 -9.99 -12.97 2.98
C PRO A 52 -9.14 -11.76 2.59
N ALA A 53 -8.50 -11.15 3.57
CA ALA A 53 -7.49 -10.11 3.40
C ALA A 53 -6.34 -10.33 4.38
N VAL A 54 -5.30 -9.51 4.28
CA VAL A 54 -4.09 -9.67 5.09
C VAL A 54 -3.38 -8.33 5.29
N PHE A 55 -2.80 -8.15 6.47
CA PHE A 55 -1.88 -7.07 6.80
C PHE A 55 -0.70 -7.64 7.59
N ALA A 56 0.52 -7.52 7.09
CA ALA A 56 1.76 -7.90 7.80
C ALA A 56 1.72 -9.28 8.50
N GLY A 57 1.15 -10.30 7.86
CA GLY A 57 0.98 -11.66 8.39
C GLY A 57 -0.32 -11.89 9.16
N GLU A 58 -1.01 -10.83 9.60
CA GLU A 58 -2.34 -10.92 10.21
C GLU A 58 -3.40 -11.21 9.14
N ARG A 59 -4.04 -12.38 9.23
CA ARG A 59 -5.12 -12.77 8.33
C ARG A 59 -6.44 -12.16 8.79
N LEU A 60 -7.19 -11.59 7.86
CA LEU A 60 -8.44 -10.87 8.10
C LEU A 60 -9.60 -11.53 7.34
N ALA A 61 -10.75 -11.65 7.98
CA ALA A 61 -12.01 -12.03 7.37
C ALA A 61 -12.91 -10.79 7.25
N LEU A 62 -13.05 -10.26 6.04
CA LEU A 62 -13.91 -9.12 5.75
C LEU A 62 -15.31 -9.59 5.39
N TYR A 63 -16.34 -9.00 5.98
CA TYR A 63 -17.71 -9.31 5.60
C TYR A 63 -18.61 -8.08 5.69
N ARG A 64 -19.70 -8.09 4.92
CA ARG A 64 -20.73 -7.03 4.96
C ARG A 64 -21.99 -7.54 5.62
N GLY A 65 -22.35 -6.93 6.75
CA GLY A 65 -23.60 -7.22 7.46
C GLY A 65 -24.83 -6.77 6.66
N ARG A 66 -26.02 -7.21 7.09
CA ARG A 66 -27.30 -6.84 6.47
C ARG A 66 -27.58 -5.34 6.55
N SER A 67 -27.07 -4.66 7.57
CA SER A 67 -27.05 -3.20 7.70
C SER A 67 -26.29 -2.48 6.58
N GLY A 68 -25.47 -3.21 5.82
CA GLY A 68 -24.57 -2.66 4.81
C GLY A 68 -23.20 -2.31 5.35
N ALA A 69 -22.97 -2.33 6.67
CA ALA A 69 -21.65 -2.07 7.26
C ALA A 69 -20.65 -3.19 6.97
N VAL A 70 -19.40 -2.83 6.67
CA VAL A 70 -18.29 -3.77 6.57
C VAL A 70 -17.62 -3.95 7.92
N HIS A 71 -17.29 -5.20 8.23
CA HIS A 71 -16.57 -5.61 9.42
C HIS A 71 -15.32 -6.39 9.02
N ALA A 72 -14.29 -6.31 9.85
CA ALA A 72 -13.05 -7.06 9.71
C ALA A 72 -12.75 -7.80 11.01
N LEU A 73 -12.63 -9.11 10.93
CA LEU A 73 -12.29 -9.97 12.06
C LEU A 73 -10.97 -10.69 11.79
N GLU A 74 -10.29 -11.12 12.85
CA GLU A 74 -9.19 -12.07 12.71
C GLU A 74 -9.69 -13.34 12.02
N ASP A 75 -8.98 -13.80 10.99
CA ASP A 75 -9.36 -14.96 10.19
C ASP A 75 -8.96 -16.28 10.87
N ARG A 76 -9.48 -16.48 12.09
CA ARG A 76 -9.25 -17.65 12.93
C ARG A 76 -10.42 -17.86 13.88
N CYS A 77 -11.22 -18.90 13.65
CA CYS A 77 -12.26 -19.28 14.60
C CYS A 77 -11.66 -19.57 16.00
N ALA A 78 -12.21 -18.93 17.03
CA ALA A 78 -11.79 -19.12 18.42
C ALA A 78 -11.94 -20.57 18.94
N HIS A 79 -12.72 -21.43 18.26
CA HIS A 79 -12.92 -22.83 18.66
C HIS A 79 -11.77 -23.73 18.19
N ARG A 80 -11.57 -23.87 16.87
CA ARG A 80 -10.57 -24.79 16.27
C ARG A 80 -9.76 -24.17 15.14
N GLN A 81 -9.62 -22.85 15.17
CA GLN A 81 -8.76 -22.08 14.26
C GLN A 81 -9.09 -22.15 12.77
N VAL A 82 -10.20 -22.79 12.38
CA VAL A 82 -10.71 -22.77 11.01
C VAL A 82 -10.89 -21.33 10.55
N PRO A 83 -10.42 -20.95 9.35
CA PRO A 83 -10.59 -19.61 8.81
C PRO A 83 -12.06 -19.19 8.80
N LEU A 84 -12.34 -18.02 9.35
CA LEU A 84 -13.67 -17.41 9.32
C LEU A 84 -14.04 -16.91 7.92
N SER A 85 -13.05 -16.70 7.04
CA SER A 85 -13.20 -16.43 5.61
C SER A 85 -13.89 -17.57 4.84
N MET A 86 -13.91 -18.79 5.40
CA MET A 86 -14.72 -19.91 4.88
C MET A 86 -16.17 -19.89 5.39
N GLY A 87 -16.50 -18.94 6.26
CA GLY A 87 -17.79 -18.82 6.93
C GLY A 87 -18.93 -18.34 6.03
N VAL A 88 -20.09 -18.14 6.66
CA VAL A 88 -21.30 -17.62 6.03
C VAL A 88 -21.76 -16.38 6.77
N VAL A 89 -22.19 -15.36 6.05
CA VAL A 89 -22.76 -14.15 6.64
C VAL A 89 -24.26 -14.33 6.79
N GLU A 90 -24.78 -14.15 8.00
CA GLU A 90 -26.20 -14.24 8.32
C GLU A 90 -26.65 -13.02 9.12
N GLY A 91 -27.43 -12.14 8.50
CA GLY A 91 -27.80 -10.87 9.14
C GLY A 91 -26.55 -10.02 9.42
N GLU A 92 -26.29 -9.72 10.68
CA GLU A 92 -25.11 -8.92 11.11
C GLU A 92 -23.91 -9.77 11.56
N VAL A 93 -24.03 -11.10 11.52
CA VAL A 93 -23.02 -12.00 12.10
C VAL A 93 -22.32 -12.83 11.04
N LEU A 94 -21.06 -13.13 11.32
CA LEU A 94 -20.26 -14.10 10.57
C LEU A 94 -20.33 -15.44 11.30
N ARG A 95 -20.86 -16.48 10.66
CA ARG A 95 -20.88 -17.84 11.21
C ARG A 95 -19.74 -18.68 10.68
N CYS A 96 -18.96 -19.26 11.58
CA CYS A 96 -17.94 -20.23 11.20
C CYS A 96 -18.59 -21.46 10.55
N ARG A 97 -18.03 -21.91 9.42
CA ARG A 97 -18.58 -23.05 8.66
C ARG A 97 -18.48 -24.39 9.38
N TYR A 98 -17.61 -24.50 10.39
CA TYR A 98 -17.36 -25.78 11.05
C TYR A 98 -18.46 -26.14 12.06
N HIS A 99 -18.61 -25.35 13.13
CA HIS A 99 -19.56 -25.63 14.22
C HIS A 99 -20.53 -24.45 14.46
N ALA A 100 -20.69 -23.56 13.47
CA ALA A 100 -21.66 -22.47 13.45
C ALA A 100 -21.59 -21.48 14.63
N TRP A 101 -20.42 -21.32 15.24
CA TRP A 101 -20.15 -20.20 16.15
C TRP A 101 -20.34 -18.89 15.40
N ALA A 102 -21.19 -18.01 15.93
CA ALA A 102 -21.52 -16.73 15.32
C ALA A 102 -20.73 -15.60 15.97
N TYR A 103 -20.09 -14.79 15.15
CA TYR A 103 -19.27 -13.66 15.54
C TYR A 103 -19.93 -12.35 15.12
N ARG A 104 -19.99 -11.38 16.03
CA ARG A 104 -20.37 -9.99 15.73
C ARG A 104 -19.19 -9.27 15.07
N GLY A 105 -19.45 -8.07 14.53
CA GLY A 105 -18.44 -7.25 13.87
C GLY A 105 -17.30 -6.78 14.80
N ASP A 106 -17.50 -6.82 16.11
CA ASP A 106 -16.47 -6.56 17.14
C ASP A 106 -15.70 -7.83 17.56
N GLY A 107 -15.97 -8.97 16.92
CA GLY A 107 -15.33 -10.26 17.19
C GLY A 107 -15.93 -11.03 18.37
N ARG A 108 -16.90 -10.45 19.10
CA ARG A 108 -17.59 -11.16 20.19
C ARG A 108 -18.48 -12.27 19.66
N ILE A 109 -18.52 -13.39 20.37
CA ILE A 109 -19.39 -14.52 20.02
C ILE A 109 -20.82 -14.19 20.47
N SER A 110 -21.77 -14.18 19.52
CA SER A 110 -23.19 -13.94 19.78
C SER A 110 -23.99 -15.22 20.02
N GLN A 111 -23.55 -16.35 19.45
CA GLN A 111 -24.26 -17.62 19.55
C GLN A 111 -23.30 -18.81 19.38
N ILE A 112 -23.48 -19.82 20.22
CA ILE A 112 -22.93 -21.17 20.06
C ILE A 112 -24.13 -22.12 20.02
N PRO A 113 -24.47 -22.75 18.88
CA PRO A 113 -25.76 -23.41 18.70
C PRO A 113 -26.08 -24.55 19.69
N TYR A 114 -25.06 -25.20 20.24
CA TYR A 114 -25.17 -26.38 21.09
C TYR A 114 -24.93 -26.09 22.58
N LEU A 115 -24.76 -24.83 22.97
CA LEU A 115 -24.68 -24.43 24.39
C LEU A 115 -25.95 -23.68 24.78
N SER A 116 -26.46 -23.98 25.98
CA SER A 116 -27.61 -23.25 26.52
C SER A 116 -27.21 -21.82 26.88
N LYS A 117 -28.18 -20.90 26.96
CA LYS A 117 -27.92 -19.53 27.46
C LYS A 117 -27.58 -19.52 28.96
N GLU A 118 -27.93 -20.59 29.69
CA GLU A 118 -27.61 -20.75 31.11
C GLU A 118 -26.15 -21.16 31.34
N ASP A 119 -25.47 -21.73 30.33
CA ASP A 119 -24.03 -22.06 30.35
C ASP A 119 -23.19 -20.79 30.17
N ARG A 120 -23.19 -19.95 31.20
CA ARG A 120 -22.68 -18.57 31.20
C ARG A 120 -21.15 -18.48 31.22
N ARG A 121 -20.53 -18.66 30.05
CA ARG A 121 -19.49 -17.75 29.52
C ARG A 121 -19.13 -18.17 28.10
N PRO A 122 -19.67 -17.53 27.05
CA PRO A 122 -19.07 -17.68 25.73
C PRO A 122 -17.58 -17.31 25.83
N PRO A 123 -16.68 -18.13 25.28
CA PRO A 123 -15.24 -17.94 25.42
C PRO A 123 -14.81 -16.60 24.80
N ARG A 124 -13.55 -16.22 25.03
CA ARG A 124 -12.97 -15.06 24.34
C ARG A 124 -13.20 -15.24 22.83
N GLY A 125 -13.73 -14.19 22.20
CA GLY A 125 -14.00 -14.15 20.79
C GLY A 125 -12.71 -14.06 19.97
N VAL A 126 -12.81 -13.41 18.83
CA VAL A 126 -11.65 -13.10 17.98
C VAL A 126 -11.38 -11.60 18.01
N ARG A 127 -10.21 -11.18 17.53
CA ARG A 127 -9.96 -9.74 17.36
C ARG A 127 -10.92 -9.18 16.31
N GLY A 128 -11.61 -8.10 16.64
CA GLY A 128 -12.29 -7.23 15.68
C GLY A 128 -11.41 -6.02 15.39
N TYR A 129 -11.36 -5.59 14.13
CA TYR A 129 -10.57 -4.44 13.71
C TYR A 129 -11.48 -3.26 13.38
N PRO A 130 -11.10 -2.01 13.72
CA PRO A 130 -11.78 -0.84 13.21
C PRO A 130 -11.76 -0.83 11.67
N VAL A 131 -12.90 -0.50 11.06
CA VAL A 131 -13.09 -0.45 9.61
C VAL A 131 -13.66 0.89 9.20
N ARG A 132 -13.17 1.44 8.09
CA ARG A 132 -13.78 2.57 7.39
C ARG A 132 -13.89 2.24 5.90
N GLU A 133 -15.06 2.50 5.31
CA GLU A 133 -15.21 2.48 3.85
C GLU A 133 -15.04 3.89 3.31
N ALA A 134 -14.04 4.09 2.46
CA ALA A 134 -13.75 5.37 1.83
C ALA A 134 -13.14 5.16 0.45
N TYR A 135 -13.39 6.09 -0.47
CA TYR A 135 -12.76 6.07 -1.80
C TYR A 135 -12.98 4.79 -2.63
N GLY A 136 -14.08 4.06 -2.37
CA GLY A 136 -14.35 2.75 -2.99
C GLY A 136 -13.45 1.61 -2.48
N LEU A 137 -12.74 1.82 -1.37
CA LEU A 137 -11.86 0.87 -0.69
C LEU A 137 -12.38 0.57 0.73
N VAL A 138 -11.99 -0.58 1.26
CA VAL A 138 -12.18 -0.97 2.66
C VAL A 138 -10.86 -0.75 3.37
N PHE A 139 -10.83 0.19 4.31
CA PHE A 139 -9.69 0.46 5.19
C PHE A 139 -9.86 -0.28 6.51
N VAL A 140 -8.79 -0.89 6.98
CA VAL A 140 -8.69 -1.51 8.30
C VAL A 140 -7.62 -0.76 9.09
N PHE A 141 -7.81 -0.63 10.40
CA PHE A 141 -6.79 -0.15 11.33
C PHE A 141 -6.18 -1.36 12.07
N PRO A 142 -5.00 -1.86 11.68
CA PRO A 142 -4.42 -3.09 12.23
C PRO A 142 -3.85 -2.94 13.64
N GLY A 143 -3.54 -1.71 14.06
CA GLY A 143 -2.86 -1.42 15.32
C GLY A 143 -3.78 -1.33 16.52
N ASP A 144 -3.49 -0.41 17.41
CA ASP A 144 -4.27 -0.15 18.61
C ASP A 144 -5.64 0.47 18.23
N PRO A 145 -6.76 -0.24 18.46
CA PRO A 145 -8.08 0.27 18.10
C PRO A 145 -8.45 1.59 18.80
N GLU A 146 -7.82 1.93 19.92
CA GLU A 146 -8.05 3.20 20.62
C GLU A 146 -7.52 4.40 19.82
N LYS A 147 -6.47 4.21 19.01
CA LYS A 147 -5.89 5.27 18.17
C LYS A 147 -6.69 5.52 16.89
N ALA A 148 -7.46 4.53 16.43
CA ALA A 148 -8.17 4.58 15.15
C ALA A 148 -9.10 5.79 15.01
N GLN A 149 -9.74 6.24 16.10
CA GLN A 149 -10.61 7.41 16.05
C GLN A 149 -9.84 8.71 15.77
N ALA A 150 -8.66 8.87 16.38
CA ALA A 150 -7.81 10.05 16.24
C ALA A 150 -6.99 10.03 14.94
N THR A 151 -6.72 8.86 14.35
CA THR A 151 -6.00 8.77 13.08
C THR A 151 -6.91 9.12 11.89
N PRO A 152 -6.57 10.15 11.09
CA PRO A 152 -7.35 10.53 9.92
C PRO A 152 -7.16 9.55 8.76
N LEU A 153 -8.15 9.49 7.87
CA LEU A 153 -7.96 8.93 6.53
C LEU A 153 -7.24 9.97 5.64
N PRO A 154 -6.56 9.56 4.56
CA PRO A 154 -5.91 10.50 3.64
C PRO A 154 -6.96 11.39 2.96
N GLU A 155 -6.68 12.69 2.84
CA GLU A 155 -7.55 13.60 2.11
C GLU A 155 -7.31 13.52 0.61
N LEU A 156 -8.36 13.22 -0.16
CA LEU A 156 -8.28 13.08 -1.62
C LEU A 156 -9.29 13.99 -2.32
N PRO A 157 -9.03 15.31 -2.45
CA PRO A 157 -9.98 16.29 -2.99
C PRO A 157 -10.45 15.98 -4.43
N ALA A 158 -9.60 15.38 -5.26
CA ALA A 158 -9.95 14.97 -6.61
C ALA A 158 -10.90 13.76 -6.63
N HIS A 159 -10.91 12.94 -5.58
CA HIS A 159 -11.78 11.76 -5.51
C HIS A 159 -13.24 12.16 -5.23
N GLY A 160 -14.16 11.75 -6.11
CA GLY A 160 -15.59 12.04 -5.96
C GLY A 160 -16.01 13.39 -6.56
N SER A 161 -15.04 14.22 -6.97
CA SER A 161 -15.33 15.43 -7.73
C SER A 161 -15.91 15.10 -9.12
N PRO A 162 -16.98 15.78 -9.57
CA PRO A 162 -17.54 15.57 -10.90
C PRO A 162 -16.56 15.94 -12.02
N ALA A 163 -15.53 16.74 -11.72
CA ALA A 163 -14.49 17.13 -12.66
C ALA A 163 -13.50 16.00 -12.98
N TYR A 164 -13.43 14.94 -12.17
CA TYR A 164 -12.46 13.86 -12.32
C TYR A 164 -13.13 12.51 -12.56
N LYS A 165 -12.35 11.60 -13.15
CA LYS A 165 -12.66 10.19 -13.24
C LYS A 165 -11.60 9.41 -12.48
N THR A 166 -12.04 8.58 -11.53
CA THR A 166 -11.15 7.71 -10.77
C THR A 166 -11.03 6.33 -11.43
N LEU A 167 -9.79 5.87 -11.58
CA LEU A 167 -9.42 4.50 -11.91
C LEU A 167 -8.76 3.85 -10.69
N THR A 168 -9.29 2.73 -10.23
CA THR A 168 -8.79 2.01 -9.05
C THR A 168 -7.93 0.82 -9.44
N TYR A 169 -6.72 0.76 -8.91
CA TYR A 169 -5.77 -0.33 -9.04
C TYR A 169 -5.59 -1.04 -7.70
N ALA A 170 -5.44 -2.37 -7.77
CA ALA A 170 -5.13 -3.23 -6.63
C ALA A 170 -4.32 -4.40 -7.16
N ARG A 171 -3.04 -4.49 -6.81
CA ARG A 171 -2.09 -5.48 -7.34
C ARG A 171 -1.15 -5.97 -6.24
N ARG A 172 -0.66 -7.20 -6.38
CA ARG A 172 0.40 -7.74 -5.53
C ARG A 172 1.76 -7.46 -6.18
N VAL A 173 2.72 -7.00 -5.38
CA VAL A 173 4.12 -6.84 -5.77
C VAL A 173 4.99 -7.60 -4.76
N GLY A 174 5.96 -8.36 -5.25
CA GLY A 174 6.90 -9.14 -4.44
C GLY A 174 8.07 -8.31 -3.93
N CYS A 175 7.80 -7.23 -3.20
CA CYS A 175 8.83 -6.43 -2.55
C CYS A 175 8.36 -5.89 -1.20
N HIS A 176 9.31 -5.49 -0.37
CA HIS A 176 9.09 -4.64 0.79
C HIS A 176 8.45 -3.32 0.40
N TYR A 177 7.56 -2.79 1.24
CA TYR A 177 6.73 -1.62 0.89
C TYR A 177 7.58 -0.40 0.55
N SER A 178 8.74 -0.25 1.20
CA SER A 178 9.63 0.88 0.98
C SER A 178 10.23 0.94 -0.43
N PHE A 179 10.38 -0.19 -1.14
CA PHE A 179 10.88 -0.18 -2.53
C PHE A 179 9.93 0.58 -3.45
N MET A 180 8.62 0.44 -3.23
CA MET A 180 7.62 1.18 -4.00
C MET A 180 7.65 2.68 -3.70
N HIS A 181 7.93 3.05 -2.45
CA HIS A 181 8.07 4.46 -2.07
C HIS A 181 9.24 5.13 -2.79
N GLU A 182 10.41 4.49 -2.76
CA GLU A 182 11.61 4.97 -3.44
C GLU A 182 11.39 5.02 -4.95
N ASN A 183 10.84 3.95 -5.52
CA ASN A 183 10.55 3.87 -6.96
C ASN A 183 9.64 5.01 -7.42
N LEU A 184 8.51 5.30 -6.74
CA LEU A 184 7.61 6.36 -7.20
C LEU A 184 8.23 7.75 -7.09
N LEU A 185 9.15 8.01 -6.15
CA LEU A 185 9.77 9.33 -6.00
C LEU A 185 10.98 9.54 -6.91
N ASP A 186 11.70 8.48 -7.26
CA ASP A 186 12.90 8.60 -8.10
C ASP A 186 12.53 8.83 -9.58
N MET A 187 12.32 10.07 -10.00
CA MET A 187 12.04 10.30 -11.43
C MET A 187 13.23 9.99 -12.36
N ASN A 188 14.43 9.68 -11.87
CA ASN A 188 15.54 9.32 -12.75
C ASN A 188 15.38 7.94 -13.39
N HIS A 189 14.53 7.06 -12.83
CA HIS A 189 14.21 5.78 -13.46
C HIS A 189 13.38 5.90 -14.76
N GLN A 190 13.05 7.11 -15.25
CA GLN A 190 12.40 7.30 -16.55
C GLN A 190 13.13 6.61 -17.73
N PHE A 191 14.41 6.28 -17.58
CA PHE A 191 15.12 5.41 -18.53
C PHE A 191 14.38 4.08 -18.76
N LEU A 192 13.85 3.47 -17.70
CA LEU A 192 13.06 2.24 -17.72
C LEU A 192 11.83 2.36 -18.63
N HIS A 193 11.20 3.53 -18.62
CA HIS A 193 9.97 3.79 -19.35
C HIS A 193 10.18 4.37 -20.75
N GLN A 194 11.42 4.52 -21.24
CA GLN A 194 11.68 5.20 -22.53
C GLN A 194 10.91 4.61 -23.72
N GLY A 195 10.68 3.28 -23.74
CA GLY A 195 9.88 2.62 -24.77
C GLY A 195 8.36 2.88 -24.67
N VAL A 196 7.90 3.43 -23.55
CA VAL A 196 6.50 3.71 -23.24
C VAL A 196 6.19 5.20 -23.26
N VAL A 197 7.01 6.04 -22.61
CA VAL A 197 6.79 7.49 -22.46
C VAL A 197 7.65 8.37 -23.40
N GLY A 198 8.62 7.79 -24.11
CA GLY A 198 9.61 8.54 -24.89
C GLY A 198 10.80 9.00 -24.04
N ARG A 199 11.69 9.84 -24.58
CA ARG A 199 12.80 10.41 -23.80
C ARG A 199 12.34 11.66 -23.07
N LEU A 200 12.01 11.47 -21.81
CA LEU A 200 11.73 12.53 -20.85
C LEU A 200 12.99 12.81 -20.04
N ARG A 201 13.33 14.09 -19.86
CA ARG A 201 14.34 14.51 -18.90
C ARG A 201 13.62 15.13 -17.69
N PRO A 202 13.66 14.48 -16.53
CA PRO A 202 13.22 15.10 -15.29
C PRO A 202 14.29 16.11 -14.83
N GLU A 203 13.84 17.28 -14.42
CA GLU A 203 14.65 18.26 -13.70
C GLU A 203 14.03 18.46 -12.31
N LEU A 204 14.80 18.16 -11.26
CA LEU A 204 14.35 18.39 -9.89
C LEU A 204 14.41 19.89 -9.61
N LEU A 205 13.24 20.51 -9.42
CA LEU A 205 13.11 21.92 -9.06
C LEU A 205 13.42 22.16 -7.58
N GLY A 206 13.23 21.14 -6.75
CA GLY A 206 13.53 21.15 -5.33
C GLY A 206 12.78 20.03 -4.59
N HIS A 207 13.27 19.71 -3.40
CA HIS A 207 12.62 18.81 -2.46
C HIS A 207 12.69 19.37 -1.03
N GLY A 208 11.80 18.90 -0.17
CA GLY A 208 11.75 19.25 1.24
C GLY A 208 10.66 18.47 1.96
N GLY A 209 10.58 18.60 3.27
CA GLY A 209 9.69 17.77 4.06
C GLY A 209 9.77 18.05 5.55
N ASP A 210 9.07 17.21 6.29
CA ASP A 210 9.09 17.14 7.75
C ASP A 210 9.30 15.69 8.20
N ASP A 211 9.22 15.42 9.51
CA ASP A 211 9.44 14.10 10.07
C ASP A 211 8.53 13.01 9.50
N ARG A 212 7.38 13.38 8.89
CA ARG A 212 6.36 12.44 8.38
C ARG A 212 6.21 12.47 6.87
N SER A 213 6.89 13.39 6.19
CA SER A 213 6.68 13.60 4.78
C SER A 213 7.88 14.15 4.03
N VAL A 214 7.99 13.77 2.77
CA VAL A 214 8.97 14.29 1.81
C VAL A 214 8.25 14.58 0.52
N GLU A 215 8.40 15.78 0.00
CA GLU A 215 7.84 16.25 -1.26
C GLU A 215 8.96 16.66 -2.22
N ALA A 216 8.81 16.27 -3.48
CA ALA A 216 9.68 16.66 -4.58
C ALA A 216 8.86 17.25 -5.72
N ARG A 217 9.40 18.28 -6.37
CA ARG A 217 8.81 18.89 -7.57
C ARG A 217 9.74 18.69 -8.75
N TYR A 218 9.19 18.14 -9.83
CA TYR A 218 9.90 17.86 -11.06
C TYR A 218 9.29 18.63 -12.22
N LEU A 219 10.16 19.25 -13.02
CA LEU A 219 9.82 19.73 -14.34
C LEU A 219 10.17 18.66 -15.37
N PHE A 220 9.24 18.33 -16.25
CA PHE A 220 9.48 17.36 -17.32
C PHE A 220 9.68 18.06 -18.66
N THR A 221 10.89 17.97 -19.20
CA THR A 221 11.17 18.44 -20.56
C THR A 221 11.24 17.26 -21.52
N HIS A 222 10.43 17.31 -22.59
CA HIS A 222 10.49 16.31 -23.65
C HIS A 222 11.71 16.55 -24.54
N THR A 223 12.63 15.59 -24.58
CA THR A 223 13.91 15.71 -25.31
C THR A 223 13.96 14.92 -26.62
N GLY A 224 12.87 14.20 -26.96
CA GLY A 224 12.69 13.52 -28.25
C GLY A 224 12.22 12.06 -28.15
N GLY A 225 12.07 11.37 -29.28
CA GLY A 225 11.67 9.95 -29.36
C GLY A 225 10.22 9.70 -29.79
N LYS A 226 9.93 8.49 -30.31
CA LYS A 226 8.57 8.09 -30.70
C LYS A 226 7.77 7.66 -29.47
N ARG A 227 6.72 8.41 -29.15
CA ARG A 227 5.70 8.03 -28.15
C ARG A 227 4.82 6.91 -28.73
N ASN A 228 4.38 5.99 -27.87
CA ASN A 228 3.30 5.08 -28.28
C ASN A 228 1.96 5.84 -28.35
N ALA A 229 0.99 5.30 -29.08
CA ALA A 229 -0.30 5.99 -29.31
C ALA A 229 -1.03 6.39 -28.00
N GLY A 230 -0.87 5.60 -26.93
CA GLY A 230 -1.40 5.93 -25.61
C GLY A 230 -0.73 7.12 -24.95
N ALA A 231 0.59 7.16 -24.95
CA ALA A 231 1.37 8.29 -24.43
C ALA A 231 1.18 9.56 -25.27
N SER A 232 1.05 9.44 -26.60
CA SER A 232 0.74 10.59 -27.47
C SER A 232 -0.63 11.19 -27.19
N MET A 233 -1.63 10.36 -26.91
CA MET A 233 -2.97 10.82 -26.56
C MET A 233 -3.02 11.40 -25.15
N LEU A 234 -2.38 10.76 -24.16
CA LEU A 234 -2.23 11.33 -22.82
C LEU A 234 -1.51 12.66 -22.86
N ALA A 235 -0.44 12.80 -23.67
CA ALA A 235 0.22 14.10 -23.85
C ALA A 235 -0.67 15.14 -24.53
N ALA A 236 -1.47 14.75 -25.52
CA ALA A 236 -2.44 15.64 -26.17
C ALA A 236 -3.57 16.09 -25.22
N GLU A 237 -3.88 15.29 -24.19
CA GLU A 237 -4.80 15.65 -23.10
C GLU A 237 -4.10 16.29 -21.89
N GLY A 238 -2.79 16.57 -21.95
CA GLY A 238 -1.99 17.18 -20.88
C GLY A 238 -1.59 16.24 -19.73
N ILE A 239 -1.79 14.94 -19.89
CA ILE A 239 -1.57 13.90 -18.88
C ILE A 239 -0.14 13.32 -18.93
N ALA A 240 0.58 13.47 -20.05
CA ALA A 240 1.95 12.98 -20.22
C ALA A 240 2.99 14.08 -20.45
N GLY A 241 2.81 15.24 -19.80
CA GLY A 241 3.79 16.31 -19.76
C GLY A 241 3.86 17.13 -21.05
N GLY A 242 3.26 18.32 -21.03
CA GLY A 242 3.72 19.46 -21.82
C GLY A 242 5.12 19.90 -21.37
N SER A 243 5.77 20.77 -22.15
CA SER A 243 7.14 21.24 -21.85
C SER A 243 7.27 22.04 -20.55
N SER A 244 6.17 22.40 -19.90
CA SER A 244 6.14 23.20 -18.67
C SER A 244 5.29 22.61 -17.54
N ASP A 245 4.94 21.33 -17.59
CA ASP A 245 4.15 20.71 -16.52
C ASP A 245 5.03 20.40 -15.30
N VAL A 246 4.55 20.78 -14.12
CA VAL A 246 5.20 20.46 -12.84
C VAL A 246 4.52 19.24 -12.23
N MET A 247 5.32 18.22 -11.96
CA MET A 247 4.90 17.04 -11.23
C MET A 247 5.36 17.15 -9.78
N THR A 248 4.41 17.15 -8.86
CA THR A 248 4.69 17.11 -7.42
C THR A 248 4.45 15.69 -6.93
N ILE A 249 5.46 15.09 -6.31
CA ILE A 249 5.37 13.76 -5.72
C ILE A 249 5.62 13.92 -4.23
N ARG A 250 4.74 13.37 -3.40
CA ARG A 250 4.85 13.46 -1.95
C ARG A 250 4.72 12.09 -1.34
N THR A 251 5.70 11.69 -0.55
CA THR A 251 5.53 10.66 0.47
C THR A 251 4.99 11.33 1.71
N GLU A 252 3.81 10.91 2.14
CA GLU A 252 3.25 11.28 3.44
C GLU A 252 2.88 9.98 4.12
N TYR A 253 3.69 9.58 5.09
CA TYR A 253 3.65 8.22 5.61
C TYR A 253 2.24 7.84 6.11
N PRO A 254 1.68 6.67 5.73
CA PRO A 254 2.30 5.58 4.95
C PRO A 254 1.92 5.59 3.45
N TYR A 255 1.45 6.72 2.92
CA TYR A 255 0.95 6.84 1.56
C TYR A 255 1.90 7.64 0.66
N GLN A 256 1.59 7.64 -0.64
CA GLN A 256 2.19 8.58 -1.58
C GLN A 256 1.14 9.22 -2.47
N THR A 257 1.42 10.44 -2.88
CA THR A 257 0.68 11.16 -3.92
C THR A 257 1.60 11.60 -5.05
N LEU A 258 1.04 11.69 -6.25
CA LEU A 258 1.67 12.31 -7.42
C LEU A 258 0.62 13.17 -8.11
N ASP A 259 0.87 14.45 -8.22
CA ASP A 259 0.03 15.42 -8.89
C ASP A 259 0.77 16.04 -10.07
N LEU A 260 0.15 16.04 -11.25
CA LEU A 260 0.63 16.77 -12.42
C LEU A 260 -0.20 18.03 -12.58
N VAL A 261 0.44 19.18 -12.38
CA VAL A 261 -0.18 20.50 -12.50
C VAL A 261 0.44 21.23 -13.69
N PRO A 262 -0.33 21.48 -14.76
CA PRO A 262 0.15 22.29 -15.86
C PRO A 262 0.43 23.72 -15.41
N GLU A 263 1.38 24.39 -16.08
CA GLU A 263 1.70 25.78 -15.81
C GLU A 263 0.46 26.68 -15.91
N GLY A 264 0.25 27.53 -14.90
CA GLY A 264 -0.92 28.43 -14.82
C GLY A 264 -2.26 27.76 -14.46
N ALA A 265 -2.29 26.44 -14.22
CA ALA A 265 -3.48 25.75 -13.74
C ALA A 265 -3.56 25.77 -12.20
N GLY A 266 -4.75 26.06 -11.65
CA GLY A 266 -4.98 26.00 -10.20
C GLY A 266 -5.33 24.60 -9.66
N GLN A 267 -5.38 23.58 -10.52
CA GLN A 267 -5.75 22.21 -10.15
C GLN A 267 -5.03 21.18 -11.04
N PRO A 268 -4.70 19.99 -10.50
CA PRO A 268 -4.03 18.95 -11.26
C PRO A 268 -4.90 18.44 -12.42
N VAL A 269 -4.25 18.06 -13.52
CA VAL A 269 -4.93 17.30 -14.59
C VAL A 269 -4.88 15.80 -14.33
N PHE A 270 -3.95 15.38 -13.49
CA PHE A 270 -3.69 14.01 -13.09
C PHE A 270 -3.28 14.00 -11.63
N SER A 271 -3.92 13.15 -10.84
CA SER A 271 -3.60 12.93 -9.43
C SER A 271 -3.62 11.44 -9.15
N LEU A 272 -2.55 10.91 -8.56
CA LEU A 272 -2.43 9.52 -8.14
C LEU A 272 -2.27 9.51 -6.62
N TRP A 273 -3.04 8.69 -5.93
CA TRP A 273 -2.77 8.29 -4.57
C TRP A 273 -2.43 6.80 -4.53
N ALA A 274 -1.41 6.43 -3.76
CA ALA A 274 -0.95 5.06 -3.62
C ALA A 274 -0.74 4.67 -2.16
N ALA A 275 -1.05 3.41 -1.84
CA ALA A 275 -0.76 2.78 -0.56
C ALA A 275 -0.15 1.40 -0.78
N TYR A 276 0.87 1.06 0.00
CA TYR A 276 1.63 -0.19 -0.11
C TYR A 276 1.47 -1.02 1.15
N VAL A 277 0.55 -1.99 1.09
CA VAL A 277 0.09 -2.70 2.29
C VAL A 277 0.82 -4.02 2.44
N PRO A 278 1.64 -4.22 3.48
CA PRO A 278 2.43 -5.44 3.63
C PRO A 278 1.55 -6.68 3.78
N VAL A 279 2.06 -7.82 3.30
CA VAL A 279 1.31 -9.07 3.25
C VAL A 279 1.82 -10.06 4.28
N GLY A 280 3.08 -10.50 4.16
CA GLY A 280 3.68 -11.46 5.09
C GLY A 280 4.18 -10.77 6.35
N ALA A 281 4.44 -11.55 7.40
CA ALA A 281 5.08 -11.03 8.62
C ALA A 281 6.53 -10.56 8.37
N ASP A 282 7.18 -11.12 7.35
CA ASP A 282 8.49 -10.71 6.84
C ASP A 282 8.42 -9.47 5.93
N GLN A 283 7.20 -9.01 5.61
CA GLN A 283 6.88 -7.89 4.72
C GLN A 283 7.62 -7.91 3.37
N ARG A 284 7.98 -9.09 2.83
CA ARG A 284 8.65 -9.24 1.51
C ARG A 284 7.70 -9.12 0.30
N ALA A 285 6.45 -8.79 0.55
CA ALA A 285 5.46 -8.54 -0.48
C ALA A 285 4.41 -7.54 0.03
N CYS A 286 3.91 -6.70 -0.87
CA CYS A 286 2.87 -5.72 -0.56
C CYS A 286 1.72 -5.77 -1.58
N ASN A 287 0.49 -5.50 -1.11
CA ASN A 287 -0.63 -5.14 -1.96
C ASN A 287 -0.55 -3.63 -2.24
N VAL A 288 -0.35 -3.27 -3.50
CA VAL A 288 -0.38 -1.90 -3.98
C VAL A 288 -1.81 -1.51 -4.33
N PHE A 289 -2.36 -0.55 -3.60
CA PHE A 289 -3.63 0.10 -3.91
C PHE A 289 -3.36 1.46 -4.52
N GLY A 290 -3.96 1.74 -5.67
CA GLY A 290 -3.79 3.00 -6.39
C GLY A 290 -5.12 3.61 -6.78
N LEU A 291 -5.29 4.91 -6.55
CA LEU A 291 -6.43 5.70 -7.01
C LEU A 291 -5.89 6.75 -7.97
N LEU A 292 -6.17 6.56 -9.25
CA LEU A 292 -5.77 7.48 -10.29
C LEU A 292 -6.95 8.35 -10.71
N MET A 293 -6.90 9.64 -10.38
CA MET A 293 -7.89 10.64 -10.73
C MET A 293 -7.41 11.44 -11.94
N ILE A 294 -8.13 11.33 -13.05
CA ILE A 294 -7.84 12.06 -14.29
C ILE A 294 -8.94 13.10 -14.50
N LYS A 295 -8.55 14.35 -14.75
CA LYS A 295 -9.49 15.43 -15.03
C LYS A 295 -10.23 15.14 -16.33
N LYS A 296 -11.55 15.27 -16.33
CA LYS A 296 -12.37 15.00 -17.51
C LYS A 296 -12.07 16.05 -18.59
N PRO A 297 -11.86 15.62 -19.85
CA PRO A 297 -11.70 16.55 -20.96
C PRO A 297 -13.00 17.33 -21.21
N ARG A 298 -12.88 18.47 -21.88
CA ARG A 298 -14.02 19.32 -22.24
C ARG A 298 -15.03 18.61 -23.15
N VAL A 299 -14.58 17.61 -23.92
CA VAL A 299 -15.42 16.82 -24.82
C VAL A 299 -16.05 15.65 -24.04
N PRO A 300 -17.39 15.61 -23.90
CA PRO A 300 -18.07 14.51 -23.23
C PRO A 300 -17.78 13.17 -23.90
N GLY A 301 -17.56 12.12 -23.10
CA GLY A 301 -17.34 10.75 -23.61
C GLY A 301 -15.93 10.44 -24.11
N ALA A 302 -15.08 11.44 -24.37
CA ALA A 302 -13.71 11.23 -24.86
C ALA A 302 -12.88 10.32 -23.93
N LEU A 303 -12.95 10.56 -22.62
CA LEU A 303 -12.26 9.72 -21.63
C LEU A 303 -12.80 8.28 -21.58
N GLY A 304 -14.08 8.07 -21.91
CA GLY A 304 -14.66 6.75 -22.01
C GLY A 304 -14.09 5.94 -23.17
N LEU A 305 -13.90 6.59 -24.33
CA LEU A 305 -13.23 6.02 -25.49
C LEU A 305 -11.74 5.78 -25.22
N ALA A 306 -11.09 6.67 -24.46
CA ALA A 306 -9.68 6.58 -24.09
C ALA A 306 -9.39 5.48 -23.06
N ALA A 307 -10.35 5.14 -22.20
CA ALA A 307 -10.12 4.33 -21.01
C ALA A 307 -9.38 2.99 -21.26
N PRO A 308 -9.68 2.21 -22.32
CA PRO A 308 -8.92 0.98 -22.61
C PRO A 308 -7.44 1.25 -22.92
N LEU A 309 -7.14 2.36 -23.60
CA LEU A 309 -5.78 2.75 -23.96
C LEU A 309 -5.02 3.26 -22.74
N ILE A 310 -5.64 4.13 -21.94
CA ILE A 310 -5.09 4.63 -20.67
C ILE A 310 -4.77 3.45 -19.76
N ARG A 311 -5.69 2.50 -19.61
CA ARG A 311 -5.49 1.31 -18.79
C ARG A 311 -4.33 0.45 -19.29
N ARG A 312 -4.21 0.23 -20.60
CA ARG A 312 -3.07 -0.52 -21.17
C ARG A 312 -1.75 0.20 -20.96
N PHE A 313 -1.74 1.52 -21.05
CA PHE A 313 -0.56 2.34 -20.79
C PHE A 313 -0.14 2.24 -19.32
N THR A 314 -1.05 2.46 -18.38
CA THR A 314 -0.75 2.38 -16.94
C THR A 314 -0.34 0.97 -16.52
N GLU A 315 -0.97 -0.06 -17.09
CA GLU A 315 -0.58 -1.46 -16.83
C GLU A 315 0.85 -1.77 -17.32
N ARG A 316 1.32 -1.16 -18.40
CA ARG A 316 2.71 -1.34 -18.87
C ARG A 316 3.73 -0.65 -17.98
N ILE A 317 3.48 0.60 -17.59
CA ILE A 317 4.36 1.35 -16.67
C ILE A 317 4.52 0.55 -15.37
N PHE A 318 3.39 0.19 -14.75
CA PHE A 318 3.39 -0.58 -13.52
C PHE A 318 4.11 -1.94 -13.66
N ALA A 319 4.01 -2.61 -14.81
CA ALA A 319 4.72 -3.88 -15.03
C ALA A 319 6.24 -3.70 -15.07
N GLN A 320 6.74 -2.57 -15.57
CA GLN A 320 8.17 -2.26 -15.57
C GLN A 320 8.64 -1.90 -14.16
N ASP A 321 7.89 -1.06 -13.43
CA ASP A 321 8.20 -0.72 -12.03
C ASP A 321 8.26 -1.96 -11.16
N ARG A 322 7.22 -2.81 -11.28
CA ARG A 322 7.14 -4.09 -10.59
C ARG A 322 8.36 -4.96 -10.86
N MET A 323 8.81 -5.06 -12.10
CA MET A 323 9.99 -5.85 -12.44
C MET A 323 11.25 -5.31 -11.74
N ALA A 324 11.43 -3.99 -11.69
CA ALA A 324 12.59 -3.35 -11.06
C ALA A 324 12.60 -3.59 -9.54
N VAL A 325 11.51 -3.25 -8.84
CA VAL A 325 11.44 -3.40 -7.38
C VAL A 325 11.47 -4.86 -6.92
N GLU A 326 10.91 -5.80 -7.70
CA GLU A 326 11.02 -7.22 -7.40
C GLU A 326 12.45 -7.75 -7.66
N ALA A 327 13.21 -7.14 -8.57
CA ALA A 327 14.62 -7.46 -8.77
C ALA A 327 15.48 -6.94 -7.61
N GLU A 328 15.23 -5.72 -7.14
CA GLU A 328 15.90 -5.18 -5.96
C GLU A 328 15.59 -5.99 -4.70
N GLN A 329 14.33 -6.42 -4.52
CA GLN A 329 13.98 -7.33 -3.41
C GLN A 329 14.78 -8.64 -3.48
N ARG A 330 14.90 -9.25 -4.67
CA ARG A 330 15.70 -10.47 -4.83
C ARG A 330 17.18 -10.24 -4.51
N ALA A 331 17.73 -9.11 -4.94
CA ALA A 331 19.11 -8.76 -4.62
C ALA A 331 19.33 -8.61 -3.11
N TRP A 332 18.42 -7.91 -2.42
CA TRP A 332 18.46 -7.80 -0.95
C TRP A 332 18.31 -9.16 -0.27
N ASP A 333 17.41 -10.02 -0.75
CA ASP A 333 17.20 -11.37 -0.22
C ASP A 333 18.46 -12.25 -0.34
N GLU A 334 19.18 -12.15 -1.47
CA GLU A 334 20.44 -12.87 -1.73
C GLU A 334 21.61 -12.34 -0.88
N GLN A 335 21.64 -11.04 -0.64
CA GLN A 335 22.71 -10.37 0.12
C GLN A 335 22.50 -10.44 1.64
N GLY A 336 21.24 -10.51 2.07
CA GLY A 336 20.84 -10.52 3.48
C GLY A 336 20.86 -9.15 4.17
N GLU A 337 21.22 -8.09 3.45
CA GLU A 337 21.34 -6.72 3.94
C GLU A 337 21.19 -5.71 2.79
N ASP A 338 20.88 -4.45 3.11
CA ASP A 338 20.89 -3.37 2.13
C ASP A 338 22.33 -2.94 1.80
N ARG A 339 22.81 -3.36 0.62
CA ARG A 339 24.11 -2.94 0.06
C ARG A 339 23.97 -1.82 -0.99
N ASN A 340 22.84 -1.13 -1.04
CA ASN A 340 22.66 -0.04 -1.99
C ASN A 340 23.48 1.19 -1.58
N HIS A 341 24.18 1.78 -2.55
CA HIS A 341 24.88 3.04 -2.38
C HIS A 341 24.00 4.16 -2.96
N GLU A 342 22.89 4.47 -2.28
CA GLU A 342 22.03 5.57 -2.69
C GLU A 342 22.73 6.91 -2.44
N VAL A 343 22.77 7.76 -3.46
CA VAL A 343 23.47 9.05 -3.45
C VAL A 343 22.51 10.22 -3.67
N PHE A 344 21.29 9.95 -4.11
CA PHE A 344 20.32 10.98 -4.39
C PHE A 344 19.67 11.44 -3.08
N SER A 345 19.90 12.70 -2.72
CA SER A 345 19.46 13.30 -1.44
C SER A 345 17.98 13.10 -1.17
N LEU A 346 17.14 13.27 -2.19
CA LEU A 346 15.70 13.05 -2.07
C LEU A 346 15.36 11.63 -1.61
N ILE A 347 16.01 10.62 -2.17
CA ILE A 347 15.72 9.22 -1.81
C ILE A 347 16.26 8.91 -0.42
N LEU A 348 17.40 9.50 -0.03
CA LEU A 348 17.88 9.41 1.35
C LEU A 348 16.87 10.00 2.34
N ASP A 349 16.27 11.16 2.04
CA ASP A 349 15.22 11.76 2.88
C ASP A 349 13.99 10.84 2.98
N VAL A 350 13.55 10.24 1.86
CA VAL A 350 12.44 9.27 1.86
C VAL A 350 12.77 8.09 2.76
N ARG A 351 13.96 7.51 2.62
CA ARG A 351 14.37 6.38 3.46
C ARG A 351 14.32 6.75 4.94
N GLU A 352 14.76 7.95 5.28
CA GLU A 352 14.73 8.43 6.67
C GLU A 352 13.30 8.60 7.20
N THR A 353 12.41 9.24 6.43
CA THR A 353 11.00 9.34 6.81
C THR A 353 10.36 7.96 7.02
N LEU A 354 10.66 6.98 6.17
CA LEU A 354 10.12 5.62 6.34
C LEU A 354 10.72 4.91 7.56
N ARG A 355 12.01 5.09 7.86
CA ARG A 355 12.63 4.55 9.09
C ARG A 355 12.01 5.15 10.35
N ALA A 356 11.82 6.47 10.36
CA ALA A 356 11.34 7.21 11.52
C ALA A 356 9.88 6.92 11.87
N ASN A 357 9.05 6.56 10.88
CA ASN A 357 7.62 6.32 11.07
C ASN A 357 7.21 4.83 11.00
N GLY A 358 8.14 3.95 10.63
CA GLY A 358 7.91 2.51 10.63
C GLY A 358 8.17 1.87 11.99
N VAL A 359 7.92 0.56 12.06
CA VAL A 359 8.16 -0.25 13.25
C VAL A 359 9.18 -1.35 12.96
N PRO A 360 10.09 -1.71 13.88
CA PRO A 360 11.03 -2.78 13.64
C PRO A 360 10.31 -4.10 13.29
N LEU A 361 10.72 -4.78 12.21
CA LEU A 361 10.26 -6.13 11.95
C LEU A 361 10.78 -7.05 13.07
N SER A 362 9.88 -7.81 13.70
CA SER A 362 10.28 -8.78 14.71
C SER A 362 11.27 -9.76 14.10
N THR A 363 12.49 -9.79 14.64
CA THR A 363 13.49 -10.82 14.34
C THR A 363 13.13 -12.12 15.07
N SER A 364 12.01 -12.75 14.69
CA SER A 364 11.71 -14.14 15.09
C SER A 364 10.81 -14.80 14.03
N ALA A 365 11.08 -15.99 13.48
CA ALA A 365 11.91 -17.08 13.97
C ALA A 365 12.71 -17.73 12.82
N GLY A 366 14.03 -17.86 13.03
CA GLY A 366 14.76 -18.97 12.44
C GLY A 366 14.07 -20.28 12.80
N SER A 367 14.04 -21.19 11.84
CA SER A 367 13.67 -22.60 11.96
C SER A 367 13.46 -23.09 13.40
N ARG A 368 12.20 -23.26 13.82
CA ARG A 368 11.91 -24.46 14.62
C ARG A 368 12.03 -25.63 13.65
N GLY A 369 13.28 -26.03 13.41
CA GLY A 369 13.57 -27.28 12.74
C GLY A 369 12.89 -28.37 13.55
N THR A 370 11.80 -28.91 13.03
CA THR A 370 11.44 -30.29 13.30
C THR A 370 12.63 -31.12 12.85
N ALA A 371 13.48 -31.48 13.79
CA ALA A 371 14.36 -32.63 13.60
C ALA A 371 13.47 -33.80 13.15
N PRO A 372 13.82 -34.51 12.07
CA PRO A 372 13.08 -35.71 11.71
C PRO A 372 13.25 -36.69 12.86
N ALA A 373 12.13 -37.08 13.48
CA ALA A 373 12.12 -38.17 14.43
C ALA A 373 12.67 -39.41 13.71
N ALA A 374 13.87 -39.83 14.11
CA ALA A 374 14.41 -41.11 13.71
C ALA A 374 13.43 -42.19 14.17
N CYS A 375 12.84 -42.91 13.20
CA CYS A 375 12.08 -44.11 13.49
C CYS A 375 13.04 -45.15 14.12
N PRO A 376 12.69 -45.78 15.25
CA PRO A 376 13.41 -46.95 15.70
C PRO A 376 13.15 -48.08 14.68
N GLY A 377 14.22 -48.60 14.09
CA GLY A 377 14.16 -49.74 13.20
C GLY A 377 13.60 -50.96 13.92
N GLY A 378 12.39 -51.35 13.54
CA GLY A 378 11.81 -52.66 13.81
C GLY A 378 12.12 -53.58 12.64
N GLY A 379 12.85 -54.65 12.91
CA GLY A 379 13.35 -55.58 11.90
C GLY A 379 12.34 -56.60 11.39
N ALA A 380 12.84 -57.34 10.40
CA ALA A 380 12.50 -58.69 9.97
C ALA A 380 11.09 -58.95 9.39
N GLY A 381 11.06 -59.11 8.07
CA GLY A 381 10.02 -59.84 7.34
C GLY A 381 10.67 -60.55 6.14
N VAL A 382 11.08 -61.80 6.34
CA VAL A 382 11.69 -62.69 5.35
C VAL A 382 10.62 -63.17 4.37
N CYS A 383 11.02 -63.30 3.11
CA CYS A 383 10.27 -63.92 2.01
C CYS A 383 9.75 -65.32 2.34
N GLY A 384 8.53 -65.62 1.88
CA GLY A 384 7.90 -66.95 1.89
C GLY A 384 6.49 -66.87 1.37
#